data_AF-A0A1W6LDA1-F1
#
_entry.id   AF-A0A1W6LDA1-F1
#
_cell.length_a   1.000
_cell.length_b   1.000
_cell.length_c   1.000
_cell.angle_alpha   90.00
_cell.angle_beta   90.00
_cell.angle_gamma   90.00
#
_symmetry.space_group_name_H-M   'P 1'
#
loop_
_entity.id
_entity.type
_entity.pdbx_description
1 polymer ?
#
loop_
_entity_poly.entity_id
_entity_poly.type
_entity_poly.pdbx_seq_one_letter_code
_entity_poly.pdbx_strand_id
1 'polypeptide(L)'
;MFAILAIAALVALHAGAVAFVGALPDAWAPALAATVYLPLWPLSAVGVPVFGPAPSGGWPGPNAAGWVMLLVAWSVMWAIPVALVARWCRRPAPAR
;
A
#
# COMPACT_ATOMS: atom_id res chain seq x y z
N MET A 1 -11.45 11.85 -12.26
CA MET A 1 -10.45 12.73 -11.62
C MET A 1 -10.37 12.54 -10.11
N PHE A 2 -11.40 12.87 -9.32
CA PHE A 2 -11.37 12.74 -7.84
C PHE A 2 -10.85 11.38 -7.31
N ALA A 3 -11.37 10.26 -7.80
CA ALA A 3 -10.97 8.93 -7.31
C ALA A 3 -9.48 8.63 -7.54
N ILE A 4 -8.94 9.01 -8.70
CA ILE A 4 -7.52 8.80 -9.03
C ILE A 4 -6.63 9.63 -8.10
N LEU A 5 -7.00 10.89 -7.84
CA LEU A 5 -6.26 11.76 -6.92
C LEU A 5 -6.31 11.23 -5.49
N ALA A 6 -7.45 10.71 -5.03
CA ALA A 6 -7.58 10.11 -3.71
C ALA A 6 -6.73 8.84 -3.55
N ILE A 7 -6.73 7.95 -4.56
CA ILE A 7 -5.87 6.76 -4.57
C ILE A 7 -4.39 7.16 -4.55
N ALA A 8 -3.99 8.10 -5.41
CA ALA A 8 -2.62 8.59 -5.46
C ALA A 8 -2.18 9.20 -4.12
N ALA A 9 -3.04 9.97 -3.46
CA ALA A 9 -2.76 10.54 -2.14
C ALA A 9 -2.58 9.46 -1.06
N LEU A 10 -3.43 8.43 -1.04
CA LEU A 10 -3.33 7.32 -0.08
C LEU A 10 -2.05 6.51 -0.31
N VAL A 11 -1.70 6.22 -1.56
CA VAL A 11 -0.46 5.54 -1.92
C VAL A 11 0.77 6.37 -1.54
N ALA A 12 0.75 7.68 -1.81
CA ALA A 12 1.83 8.59 -1.45
C ALA A 12 2.01 8.70 0.08
N LEU A 13 0.90 8.74 0.83
CA LEU A 13 0.93 8.75 2.29
C LEU A 13 1.54 7.46 2.85
N HIS A 14 1.15 6.30 2.29
CA HIS A 14 1.72 5.01 2.66
C HIS A 14 3.22 4.94 2.34
N ALA A 15 3.61 5.33 1.13
CA ALA A 15 5.01 5.39 0.72
C ALA A 15 5.83 6.33 1.63
N GLY A 16 5.27 7.48 1.99
CA GLY A 16 5.86 8.40 2.96
C GLY A 16 6.02 7.76 4.34
N ALA A 17 4.99 7.12 4.87
CA ALA A 17 5.06 6.44 6.16
C ALA A 17 6.13 5.35 6.20
N VAL A 18 6.30 4.59 5.11
CA VAL A 18 7.36 3.59 4.96
C VAL A 18 8.74 4.25 4.86
N ALA A 19 8.89 5.29 4.04
CA ALA A 19 10.16 6.00 3.86
C ALA A 19 10.66 6.71 5.13
N PHE A 20 9.73 7.18 5.97
CA PHE A 20 10.02 7.89 7.22
C PHE A 20 9.70 7.07 8.47
N VAL A 21 9.69 5.73 8.38
CA VAL A 21 9.36 4.87 9.53
C VAL A 21 10.25 5.13 10.75
N GLY A 22 11.52 5.49 10.56
CA GLY A 22 12.45 5.83 11.65
C GLY A 22 12.12 7.13 12.39
N ALA A 23 11.20 7.95 11.88
CA ALA A 23 10.68 9.14 12.55
C ALA A 23 9.35 8.88 13.29
N LEU A 24 8.80 7.65 13.19
CA LEU A 24 7.58 7.25 13.88
C LEU A 24 7.91 6.50 15.17
N PRO A 25 6.99 6.44 16.15
CA PRO A 25 7.18 5.61 17.34
C PRO A 25 7.40 4.14 16.94
N ASP A 26 8.34 3.46 17.61
CA ASP A 26 8.76 2.07 17.28
C ASP A 26 7.58 1.07 17.22
N ALA A 27 6.52 1.32 17.98
CA ALA A 27 5.29 0.53 17.96
C ALA A 27 4.61 0.44 16.58
N TRP A 28 4.91 1.37 15.66
CA TRP A 28 4.37 1.36 14.30
C TRP A 28 5.16 0.50 13.33
N ALA A 29 6.42 0.18 13.63
CA ALA A 29 7.28 -0.58 12.72
C ALA A 29 6.69 -1.95 12.31
N PRO A 30 6.10 -2.76 13.22
CA PRO A 30 5.47 -4.03 12.84
C PRO A 30 4.26 -3.84 11.93
N ALA A 31 3.44 -2.81 12.19
CA ALA A 31 2.26 -2.51 11.37
C ALA A 31 2.66 -2.09 9.96
N LEU A 32 3.65 -1.21 9.83
CA LEU A 32 4.17 -0.78 8.53
C LEU A 32 4.85 -1.93 7.78
N ALA A 33 5.62 -2.77 8.48
CA ALA A 33 6.17 -3.98 7.88
C ALA A 33 5.06 -4.88 7.32
N ALA A 34 3.99 -5.13 8.08
CA ALA A 34 2.87 -5.93 7.61
C ALA A 34 2.23 -5.34 6.34
N THR A 35 2.09 -4.01 6.25
CA THR A 35 1.53 -3.36 5.05
C THR A 35 2.40 -3.48 3.80
N VAL A 36 3.69 -3.79 3.95
CA VAL A 36 4.62 -4.05 2.84
C VAL A 36 4.68 -5.55 2.52
N TYR A 37 4.88 -6.39 3.53
CA TYR A 37 5.08 -7.83 3.31
C TYR A 37 3.78 -8.54 2.92
N LEU A 38 2.65 -8.22 3.54
CA LEU A 38 1.38 -8.92 3.30
C LEU A 38 0.91 -8.91 1.84
N PRO A 39 0.96 -7.79 1.09
CA PRO A 39 0.62 -7.81 -0.34
C PRO A 39 1.68 -8.46 -1.24
N LEU A 40 2.96 -8.45 -0.83
CA LEU A 40 4.06 -9.02 -1.63
C LEU A 40 4.28 -10.51 -1.39
N TRP A 41 3.96 -11.01 -0.21
CA TRP A 41 4.22 -12.39 0.19
C TRP A 41 3.51 -13.41 -0.71
N PRO A 42 2.23 -13.24 -1.10
CA PRO A 42 1.60 -14.16 -2.05
C PRO A 42 2.33 -14.23 -3.39
N LEU A 43 2.86 -13.10 -3.89
CA LEU A 43 3.64 -13.06 -5.12
C LEU A 43 4.95 -13.84 -4.97
N SER A 44 5.64 -13.64 -3.85
CA SER A 44 6.84 -14.43 -3.53
C SER A 44 6.54 -15.92 -3.38
N ALA A 45 5.39 -16.28 -2.80
CA ALA A 45 4.99 -17.67 -2.59
C ALA A 45 4.74 -18.43 -3.90
N VAL A 46 4.33 -17.72 -4.97
CA VAL A 46 4.19 -18.30 -6.32
C VAL A 46 5.44 -18.13 -7.19
N GLY A 47 6.58 -17.74 -6.59
CA GLY A 47 7.88 -17.68 -7.25
C GLY A 47 8.21 -16.36 -7.93
N VAL A 48 7.42 -15.29 -7.75
CA VAL A 48 7.77 -13.97 -8.29
C VAL A 48 8.89 -13.36 -7.44
N PRO A 49 10.02 -12.94 -8.03
CA PRO A 49 11.15 -12.38 -7.30
C PRO A 49 10.88 -10.93 -6.88
N VAL A 50 10.07 -10.72 -5.84
CA VAL A 50 9.71 -9.40 -5.32
C VAL A 50 10.62 -8.93 -4.17
N PHE A 51 11.35 -9.84 -3.54
CA PHE A 51 12.28 -9.55 -2.46
C PHE A 51 13.74 -9.67 -2.94
N GLY A 52 14.63 -8.88 -2.31
CA GLY A 52 16.08 -8.95 -2.51
C GLY A 52 16.76 -9.89 -1.51
N PRO A 53 18.10 -9.99 -1.56
CA PRO A 53 18.86 -10.72 -0.54
C PRO A 53 18.71 -10.06 0.84
N ALA A 54 18.57 -10.87 1.88
CA ALA A 54 18.56 -10.41 3.26
C ALA A 54 19.98 -10.41 3.85
N PRO A 55 20.38 -9.41 4.65
CA PRO A 55 21.50 -9.54 5.58
C PRO A 55 21.26 -10.74 6.52
N SER A 56 22.33 -11.40 6.99
CA SER A 56 22.20 -12.60 7.83
C SER A 56 21.31 -12.35 9.05
N GLY A 57 20.17 -13.05 9.11
CA GLY A 57 19.17 -12.95 10.20
C GLY A 57 18.10 -11.87 10.02
N GLY A 58 18.14 -11.09 8.94
CA GLY A 58 17.15 -10.05 8.63
C GLY A 58 16.00 -10.54 7.75
N TRP A 59 14.95 -9.73 7.66
CA TRP A 59 13.89 -9.91 6.66
C TRP A 59 14.35 -9.34 5.31
N PRO A 60 14.10 -10.04 4.20
CA PRO A 60 14.52 -9.56 2.89
C PRO A 60 13.70 -8.34 2.48
N GLY A 61 14.35 -7.22 2.23
CA GLY A 61 13.68 -6.02 1.75
C GLY A 61 13.13 -6.20 0.32
N PRO A 62 12.09 -5.46 -0.08
CA PRO A 62 11.63 -5.46 -1.46
C PRO A 62 12.71 -4.96 -2.41
N ASN A 63 12.84 -5.62 -3.56
CA ASN A 63 13.67 -5.12 -4.66
C ASN A 63 12.86 -4.11 -5.50
N ALA A 64 13.44 -3.57 -6.58
CA ALA A 64 12.76 -2.59 -7.44
C ALA A 64 11.40 -3.10 -7.97
N ALA A 65 11.32 -4.37 -8.39
CA ALA A 65 10.07 -4.97 -8.84
C ALA A 65 9.07 -5.13 -7.69
N GLY A 66 9.53 -5.51 -6.50
CA GLY A 66 8.72 -5.57 -5.29
C GLY A 66 8.08 -4.22 -4.94
N TRP A 67 8.83 -3.13 -5.01
CA TRP A 67 8.28 -1.79 -4.80
C TRP A 67 7.21 -1.41 -5.82
N VAL A 68 7.44 -1.72 -7.10
CA VAL A 68 6.43 -1.49 -8.16
C VAL A 68 5.17 -2.32 -7.90
N MET A 69 5.32 -3.61 -7.57
CA MET A 69 4.20 -4.49 -7.27
C MET A 69 3.43 -4.04 -6.03
N LEU A 70 4.12 -3.51 -5.02
CA LEU A 70 3.49 -2.96 -3.83
C LEU A 70 2.61 -1.75 -4.17
N LEU A 71 3.11 -0.82 -4.99
CA LEU A 71 2.35 0.35 -5.44
C LEU A 71 1.10 -0.06 -6.23
N VAL A 72 1.22 -1.07 -7.10
CA VAL A 72 0.08 -1.63 -7.84
C VAL A 72 -0.93 -2.27 -6.89
N ALA A 73 -0.48 -3.13 -5.98
CA ALA A 73 -1.34 -3.81 -5.02
C ALA A 73 -2.09 -2.81 -4.13
N TRP A 74 -1.41 -1.79 -3.63
CA TRP A 74 -2.03 -0.73 -2.84
C TRP A 74 -3.04 0.09 -3.65
N SER A 75 -2.71 0.44 -4.90
CA SER A 75 -3.64 1.16 -5.77
C SER A 75 -4.93 0.37 -6.03
N VAL A 76 -4.81 -0.94 -6.26
CA VAL A 76 -5.94 -1.85 -6.45
C VAL A 76 -6.76 -1.98 -5.15
N MET A 77 -6.09 -2.15 -4.02
CA MET A 77 -6.75 -2.27 -2.70
C MET A 77 -7.63 -1.05 -2.38
N TRP A 78 -7.18 0.16 -2.72
CA TRP A 78 -7.94 1.39 -2.47
C TRP A 78 -8.97 1.74 -3.55
N ALA A 79 -8.93 1.09 -4.71
CA ALA A 79 -9.86 1.38 -5.80
C ALA A 79 -11.32 1.16 -5.37
N ILE A 80 -11.62 0.06 -4.65
CA ILE A 80 -12.98 -0.26 -4.22
C ILE A 80 -13.49 0.73 -3.15
N PRO A 81 -12.81 0.96 -2.01
CA PRO A 81 -13.28 1.92 -1.01
C PRO A 81 -13.45 3.33 -1.58
N VAL A 82 -12.49 3.81 -2.39
CA VAL A 82 -12.56 5.15 -2.98
C VAL A 82 -13.72 5.25 -3.97
N ALA A 83 -13.99 4.21 -4.77
CA ALA A 83 -15.13 4.20 -5.67
C ALA A 83 -16.48 4.24 -4.91
N LEU A 84 -16.58 3.50 -3.80
CA LEU A 84 -17.76 3.51 -2.93
C LEU A 84 -18.01 4.90 -2.32
N VAL A 85 -16.97 5.52 -1.76
CA VAL A 85 -17.05 6.88 -1.20
C VAL A 85 -17.41 7.89 -2.28
N ALA A 86 -16.73 7.85 -3.44
CA ALA A 86 -17.03 8.74 -4.56
C ALA A 86 -18.47 8.59 -5.06
N ARG A 87 -19.01 7.37 -5.06
CA ARG A 87 -20.43 7.11 -5.40
C ARG A 87 -21.35 7.71 -4.34
N TRP A 88 -21.06 7.54 -3.06
CA TRP A 88 -21.88 8.11 -1.98
C TRP A 88 -21.89 9.64 -1.99
N CYS A 89 -20.74 10.29 -2.19
CA CYS A 89 -20.67 11.76 -2.29
C CYS A 89 -21.41 12.33 -3.50
N ARG A 90 -21.68 11.52 -4.53
CA ARG A 90 -22.43 11.92 -5.74
C ARG A 90 -23.91 11.61 -5.67
N ARG A 91 -24.40 10.99 -4.58
CA ARG A 91 -25.83 10.72 -4.45
C ARG A 91 -26.59 12.06 -4.36
N PRO A 92 -27.57 12.31 -5.25
CA PRO A 92 -28.45 13.46 -5.12
C PRO A 92 -29.17 13.42 -3.77
N ALA A 93 -29.37 14.58 -3.14
CA ALA A 93 -30.21 14.67 -1.95
C ALA A 93 -31.62 14.12 -2.28
N PRO A 94 -32.26 13.37 -1.37
CA PRO A 94 -33.63 12.92 -1.59
C PRO A 94 -34.54 14.13 -1.82
N ALA A 95 -35.33 14.09 -2.90
CA ALA A 95 -36.35 15.10 -3.16
C ALA A 95 -37.31 15.11 -1.95
N ARG A 96 -37.38 16.25 -1.27
CA ARG A 96 -38.32 16.49 -0.16
C ARG A 96 -39.68 16.87 -0.70
#